data_AF-A0A7H2V4C4-F1
#
_entry.id   AF-A0A7H2V4C4-F1
#
_cell.length_a   1.000
_cell.length_b   1.000
_cell.length_c   1.000
_cell.angle_alpha   90.00
_cell.angle_beta   90.00
_cell.angle_gamma   90.00
#
_symmetry.space_group_name_H-M   'P 1'
#
loop_
_entity.id
_entity.type
_entity.pdbx_description
1 polymer ?
#
loop_
_entity_poly.entity_id
_entity_poly.type
_entity_poly.pdbx_seq_one_letter_code
_entity_poly.pdbx_strand_id
1 'polypeptide(L)'
;MLEVIVNFEDNLYTKKILEVNDIPCVCKISSTFEIEFLEAVPQVTGKVLNWTHKDIDARVPAGTGGEYIHDKFGMISISKLDNNLYIIEKLCMFELWSGGWIKVIENREYVDIIAEEEPDWLKNL
;
A
#
# COMPACT_ATOMS: atom_id res chain seq x y z
N MET A 1 -0.75 -3.66 -12.43
CA MET A 1 0.18 -2.62 -11.94
C MET A 1 -0.64 -1.52 -11.32
N LEU A 2 -0.33 -1.14 -10.08
CA LEU A 2 -1.02 -0.05 -9.40
C LEU A 2 -0.32 1.28 -9.67
N GLU A 3 -1.12 2.32 -9.74
CA GLU A 3 -0.69 3.69 -9.95
C GLU A 3 -1.27 4.58 -8.87
N VAL A 4 -0.58 5.65 -8.51
CA VAL A 4 -1.07 6.68 -7.59
C VAL A 4 -1.02 8.04 -8.26
N ILE A 5 -2.15 8.74 -8.23
CA ILE A 5 -2.23 10.15 -8.58
C ILE A 5 -2.00 10.97 -7.31
N VAL A 6 -0.96 11.80 -7.31
CA VAL A 6 -0.60 12.66 -6.17
C VAL A 6 0.12 13.92 -6.66
N ASN A 7 -0.27 15.07 -6.11
CA ASN A 7 0.32 16.36 -6.44
C ASN A 7 1.33 16.75 -5.35
N PHE A 8 2.62 16.53 -5.60
CA PHE A 8 3.66 17.05 -4.72
C PHE A 8 4.07 18.47 -5.13
N GLU A 9 4.50 19.29 -4.16
CA GLU A 9 5.13 20.56 -4.46
C GLU A 9 6.51 20.37 -5.13
N ASP A 10 6.81 21.17 -6.15
CA ASP A 10 8.13 21.16 -6.80
C ASP A 10 9.17 21.90 -5.94
N ASN A 11 9.68 21.20 -4.92
CA ASN A 11 10.74 21.69 -4.05
C ASN A 11 11.82 20.62 -3.84
N LEU A 12 12.97 21.01 -3.28
CA LEU A 12 14.12 20.11 -3.10
C LEU A 12 13.80 18.95 -2.13
N TYR A 13 12.97 19.20 -1.12
CA TYR A 13 12.63 18.21 -0.11
C TYR A 13 11.73 17.12 -0.71
N THR A 14 10.72 17.49 -1.49
CA THR A 14 9.92 16.58 -2.31
C THR A 14 10.80 15.74 -3.23
N LYS A 15 11.75 16.36 -3.94
CA LYS A 15 12.68 15.62 -4.83
C LYS A 15 13.44 14.54 -4.05
N LYS A 16 13.85 14.83 -2.81
CA LYS A 16 14.51 13.85 -1.94
C LYS A 16 13.60 12.73 -1.47
N ILE A 17 12.35 13.03 -1.12
CA ILE A 17 11.36 12.00 -0.77
C ILE A 17 11.11 11.06 -1.96
N LEU A 18 11.00 11.61 -3.17
CA LEU A 18 10.76 10.82 -4.38
C LEU A 18 11.98 10.01 -4.86
N GLU A 19 13.17 10.26 -4.30
CA GLU A 19 14.40 9.51 -4.59
C GLU A 19 14.61 8.33 -3.64
N VAL A 20 13.93 8.29 -2.48
CA VAL A 20 14.09 7.22 -1.49
C VAL A 20 13.06 6.11 -1.68
N ASN A 21 13.42 4.92 -1.19
CA ASN A 21 12.49 3.80 -1.09
C ASN A 21 11.79 3.78 0.26
N ASP A 22 10.69 3.02 0.34
CA ASP A 22 9.97 2.75 1.58
C ASP A 22 9.53 4.03 2.32
N ILE A 23 8.99 5.00 1.56
CA ILE A 23 8.46 6.26 2.07
C ILE A 23 7.34 5.94 3.08
N PRO A 24 7.41 6.45 4.32
CA PRO A 24 6.35 6.24 5.30
C PRO A 24 5.02 6.83 4.81
N CYS A 25 3.97 6.03 4.91
CA CYS A 25 2.62 6.43 4.52
C CYS A 25 1.53 5.84 5.42
N VAL A 26 0.30 6.29 5.23
CA VAL A 26 -0.90 5.63 5.75
C VAL A 26 -1.78 5.24 4.57
N CYS A 27 -2.12 3.97 4.51
CA CYS A 27 -3.05 3.39 3.54
C CYS A 27 -4.46 3.42 4.12
N LYS A 28 -5.34 4.21 3.47
CA LYS A 28 -6.74 4.38 3.86
C LYS A 28 -7.62 3.82 2.76
N ILE A 29 -8.38 2.77 3.08
CA ILE A 29 -9.17 2.04 2.10
C ILE A 29 -10.61 1.91 2.58
N SER A 30 -11.52 2.43 1.79
CA SER A 30 -12.98 2.27 1.90
C SER A 30 -13.52 2.10 0.48
N SER A 31 -14.42 2.95 -0.01
CA SER A 31 -14.78 3.03 -1.43
C SER A 31 -13.64 3.55 -2.32
N THR A 32 -12.66 4.22 -1.73
CA THR A 32 -11.42 4.70 -2.36
C THR A 32 -10.21 4.03 -1.70
N PHE A 33 -9.07 4.04 -2.38
CA PHE A 33 -7.79 3.72 -1.78
C PHE A 33 -6.92 4.96 -1.88
N GLU A 34 -6.67 5.54 -0.71
CA GLU A 34 -5.89 6.76 -0.52
C GLU A 34 -4.59 6.45 0.22
N ILE A 35 -3.54 7.17 -0.14
CA ILE A 35 -2.21 7.07 0.47
C ILE A 35 -1.80 8.44 0.96
N GLU A 36 -1.76 8.59 2.27
CA GLU A 36 -1.25 9.80 2.93
C GLU A 36 0.27 9.67 3.08
N PHE A 37 1.03 10.57 2.47
CA PHE A 37 2.50 10.57 2.53
C PHE A 37 2.94 11.33 3.78
N LEU A 38 3.49 10.62 4.76
CA LEU A 38 3.77 11.17 6.09
C LEU A 38 4.97 12.12 6.11
N GLU A 39 5.95 11.89 5.23
CA GLU A 39 7.12 12.75 5.10
C GLU A 39 6.90 13.93 4.14
N ALA A 40 5.76 14.02 3.44
CA ALA A 40 5.54 15.13 2.52
C ALA A 40 5.27 16.46 3.25
N VAL A 41 5.88 17.54 2.79
CA VAL A 41 5.66 18.91 3.31
C VAL A 41 5.34 19.85 2.14
N PRO A 42 4.10 20.40 2.07
CA PRO A 42 2.95 20.09 2.93
C PRO A 42 2.51 18.63 2.79
N GLN A 43 1.76 18.14 3.77
CA GLN A 43 1.23 16.78 3.72
C GLN A 43 0.33 16.61 2.50
N VAL A 44 0.53 15.53 1.75
CA VAL A 44 -0.25 15.22 0.55
C VAL A 44 -0.88 13.85 0.65
N THR A 45 -2.06 13.71 0.05
CA THR A 45 -2.77 12.43 -0.09
C THR A 45 -2.90 12.11 -1.58
N GLY A 46 -2.47 10.91 -1.95
CA GLY A 46 -2.62 10.36 -3.28
C GLY A 46 -3.81 9.41 -3.38
N LYS A 47 -4.36 9.26 -4.59
CA LYS A 47 -5.41 8.28 -4.89
C LYS A 47 -4.84 7.15 -5.74
N VAL A 48 -4.99 5.91 -5.26
CA VAL A 48 -4.56 4.71 -5.96
C VAL A 48 -5.60 4.32 -7.01
N LEU A 49 -5.13 3.91 -8.17
CA LEU A 49 -5.92 3.47 -9.32
C LEU A 49 -5.77 1.97 -9.55
N ASN A 50 -6.70 1.38 -10.30
CA ASN A 50 -6.64 0.00 -10.79
C ASN A 50 -6.49 -1.07 -9.70
N TRP A 51 -7.04 -0.80 -8.51
CA TRP A 51 -7.06 -1.74 -7.38
C TRP A 51 -8.47 -2.31 -7.19
N THR A 52 -8.56 -3.44 -6.52
CA THR A 52 -9.83 -4.00 -6.02
C THR A 52 -9.71 -4.37 -4.55
N HIS A 53 -10.83 -4.35 -3.82
CA HIS A 53 -10.88 -4.87 -2.46
C HIS A 53 -10.35 -6.30 -2.38
N LYS A 54 -10.79 -7.16 -3.30
CA LYS A 54 -10.37 -8.56 -3.35
C LYS A 54 -8.85 -8.71 -3.36
N ASP A 55 -8.13 -7.90 -4.14
CA ASP A 55 -6.67 -8.01 -4.23
C ASP A 55 -5.96 -7.52 -2.96
N ILE A 56 -6.50 -6.52 -2.29
CA ILE A 56 -5.93 -6.02 -1.02
C ILE A 56 -6.28 -6.96 0.13
N ASP A 57 -7.55 -7.29 0.29
CA ASP A 57 -8.09 -8.09 1.39
C ASP A 57 -7.49 -9.50 1.44
N ALA A 58 -7.09 -10.02 0.28
CA ALA A 58 -6.45 -11.32 0.19
C ALA A 58 -5.00 -11.33 0.70
N ARG A 59 -4.41 -10.15 0.99
CA ARG A 59 -3.06 -9.99 1.56
C ARG A 59 -3.10 -9.39 2.95
N VAL A 60 -3.91 -8.36 3.13
CA VAL A 60 -4.05 -7.65 4.40
C VAL A 60 -5.52 -7.78 4.80
N PRO A 61 -5.83 -8.49 5.91
CA PRO A 61 -7.21 -8.63 6.37
C PRO A 61 -7.85 -7.27 6.67
N ALA A 62 -9.09 -7.09 6.22
CA ALA A 62 -9.89 -5.92 6.56
C ALA A 62 -10.11 -5.85 8.08
N GLY A 63 -9.99 -4.65 8.63
CA GLY A 63 -10.31 -4.36 10.02
C GLY A 63 -11.81 -4.30 10.26
N THR A 64 -12.21 -4.33 11.53
CA THR A 64 -13.61 -4.13 11.94
C THR A 64 -13.78 -2.76 12.61
N GLY A 65 -14.52 -1.85 11.97
CA GLY A 65 -14.94 -0.56 12.54
C GLY A 65 -14.13 0.66 12.07
N GLY A 66 -14.81 1.81 11.94
CA GLY A 66 -14.25 3.06 11.41
C GLY A 66 -14.84 3.47 10.05
N GLU A 67 -14.42 4.61 9.52
CA GLU A 67 -14.78 5.07 8.17
C GLU A 67 -14.07 4.26 7.07
N TYR A 68 -12.88 3.75 7.37
CA TYR A 68 -12.07 2.93 6.48
C TYR A 68 -12.03 1.48 6.96
N ILE A 69 -12.13 0.54 6.02
CA ILE A 69 -11.97 -0.89 6.29
C ILE A 69 -10.48 -1.26 6.44
N HIS A 70 -9.59 -0.45 5.86
CA HIS A 70 -8.15 -0.46 6.14
C HIS A 70 -7.70 0.95 6.49
N ASP A 71 -7.18 1.13 7.69
CA ASP A 71 -6.43 2.31 8.09
C ASP A 71 -5.10 1.80 8.68
N LYS A 72 -4.10 1.66 7.82
CA LYS A 72 -2.87 0.92 8.11
C LYS A 72 -1.66 1.80 7.82
N PHE A 73 -0.68 1.79 8.73
CA PHE A 73 0.65 2.31 8.41
C PHE A 73 1.24 1.52 7.24
N GLY A 74 1.97 2.20 6.37
CA GLY A 74 2.56 1.61 5.19
C GLY A 74 3.94 2.16 4.89
N MET A 75 4.65 1.43 4.02
CA MET A 75 5.88 1.88 3.38
C MET A 75 5.70 1.72 1.88
N ILE A 76 5.90 2.80 1.12
CA ILE A 76 5.67 2.82 -0.32
C ILE A 76 6.92 3.27 -1.07
N SER A 77 7.26 2.56 -2.15
CA SER A 77 8.20 3.04 -3.16
C SER A 77 7.44 3.37 -4.42
N ILE A 78 7.68 4.55 -4.99
CA ILE A 78 7.04 5.00 -6.22
C ILE A 78 8.06 5.48 -7.25
N SER A 79 7.74 5.31 -8.53
CA SER A 79 8.50 5.90 -9.63
C SER A 79 7.60 6.79 -10.48
N LYS A 80 8.15 7.89 -10.99
CA LYS A 80 7.37 8.85 -11.78
C LYS A 80 7.06 8.28 -13.16
N LEU A 81 5.78 8.28 -13.54
CA LEU A 81 5.31 7.89 -14.87
C LEU A 81 4.99 9.12 -15.73
N ASP A 82 4.25 10.07 -15.16
CA ASP A 82 3.88 11.34 -15.82
C ASP A 82 3.71 12.46 -14.76
N ASN A 83 3.19 13.62 -15.15
CA ASN A 83 2.80 14.68 -14.24
C ASN A 83 1.77 14.18 -13.24
N ASN A 84 2.16 14.19 -11.96
CA ASN A 84 1.38 13.77 -10.80
C ASN A 84 0.95 12.29 -10.80
N LEU A 85 1.43 11.49 -11.76
CA LEU A 85 1.12 10.07 -11.89
C LEU A 85 2.38 9.25 -11.62
N TYR A 86 2.27 8.31 -10.69
CA TYR A 86 3.38 7.48 -10.25
C TYR A 86 2.98 6.02 -10.27
N ILE A 87 3.93 5.15 -10.60
CA ILE A 87 3.78 3.69 -10.46
C ILE A 87 4.14 3.32 -9.02
N ILE A 88 3.33 2.46 -8.40
CA ILE A 88 3.67 1.84 -7.12
C ILE A 88 4.61 0.66 -7.39
N GLU A 89 5.89 0.85 -7.05
CA GLU A 89 6.93 -0.17 -7.21
C GLU A 89 6.83 -1.24 -6.13
N LYS A 90 6.62 -0.78 -4.88
CA LYS A 90 6.48 -1.61 -3.69
C LYS A 90 5.50 -0.97 -2.72
N LEU A 91 4.78 -1.81 -2.00
CA LEU A 91 3.89 -1.39 -0.94
C LEU A 91 3.87 -2.46 0.15
N CYS A 92 4.19 -2.05 1.37
CA CYS A 92 3.97 -2.82 2.58
C CYS A 92 2.89 -2.14 3.43
N MET A 93 2.05 -2.93 4.10
CA MET A 93 1.12 -2.45 5.12
C MET A 93 1.39 -3.17 6.44
N PHE A 94 1.37 -2.44 7.55
CA PHE A 94 1.53 -3.01 8.86
C PHE A 94 0.23 -3.69 9.28
N GLU A 95 0.30 -4.96 9.65
CA GLU A 95 -0.80 -5.67 10.29
C GLU A 95 -0.37 -6.45 11.53
N LEU A 96 -1.02 -6.12 12.65
CA LEU A 96 -0.67 -6.62 13.97
C LEU A 96 -0.85 -8.14 14.08
N TRP A 97 -1.96 -8.68 13.59
CA TRP A 97 -2.31 -10.09 13.76
C TRP A 97 -1.59 -11.00 12.76
N SER A 98 -1.09 -10.45 11.67
CA SER A 98 -0.35 -11.17 10.63
C SER A 98 1.18 -11.08 10.79
N GLY A 99 1.67 -10.50 11.89
CA GLY A 99 3.10 -10.50 12.23
C GLY A 99 3.90 -9.27 11.77
N GLY A 100 3.23 -8.14 11.51
CA GLY A 100 3.88 -6.85 11.24
C GLY A 100 3.77 -6.44 9.77
N TRP A 101 4.90 -6.14 9.11
CA TRP A 101 4.89 -5.58 7.76
C TRP A 101 4.57 -6.63 6.70
N ILE A 102 3.37 -6.56 6.15
CA ILE A 102 2.89 -7.43 5.08
C ILE A 102 3.16 -6.79 3.74
N LYS A 103 3.84 -7.51 2.86
CA LYS A 103 4.07 -7.08 1.47
C LYS A 103 2.79 -7.23 0.67
N VAL A 104 2.33 -6.12 0.10
CA VAL A 104 1.13 -6.07 -0.75
C VAL A 104 1.55 -6.03 -2.22
N ILE A 105 2.48 -5.14 -2.55
CA ILE A 105 3.05 -4.99 -3.88
C ILE A 105 4.57 -5.19 -3.78
N GLU A 106 5.12 -6.01 -4.66
CA GLU A 106 6.56 -6.15 -4.87
C GLU A 106 6.82 -6.20 -6.38
N ASN A 107 7.81 -5.46 -6.87
CA ASN A 107 8.14 -5.38 -8.30
C ASN A 107 6.91 -5.02 -9.17
N ARG A 108 6.09 -4.06 -8.70
CA ARG A 108 4.88 -3.54 -9.39
C ARG A 108 3.72 -4.52 -9.50
N GLU A 109 3.86 -5.69 -8.91
CA GLU A 109 2.86 -6.76 -8.93
C GLU A 109 2.39 -7.07 -7.51
N TYR A 110 1.15 -7.52 -7.45
CA TYR A 110 0.56 -8.06 -6.24
C TYR A 110 1.33 -9.32 -5.82
N VAL A 111 1.81 -9.37 -4.57
CA VAL A 111 2.61 -10.51 -4.08
C VAL A 111 1.76 -11.78 -4.04
N ASP A 112 2.24 -12.90 -4.56
CA ASP A 112 1.48 -14.15 -4.51
C ASP A 112 1.10 -14.54 -3.08
N ILE A 113 -0.16 -14.94 -2.91
CA ILE A 113 -0.66 -15.43 -1.64
C ILE A 113 -0.25 -16.89 -1.56
N ILE A 114 0.73 -17.20 -0.72
CA ILE A 114 1.04 -18.58 -0.40
C ILE A 114 -0.15 -19.07 0.43
N ALA A 115 -0.95 -19.96 -0.15
CA ALA A 115 -1.97 -20.66 0.62
C ALA A 115 -1.27 -21.36 1.79
N GLU A 116 -1.70 -21.08 3.01
CA GLU A 116 -1.34 -21.92 4.14
C GLU A 116 -1.80 -23.34 3.78
N GLU A 117 -0.84 -24.24 3.51
CA GLU A 117 -1.20 -25.65 3.37
C GLU A 117 -1.86 -26.06 4.68
N GLU A 118 -3.04 -26.67 4.58
CA GLU A 118 -3.66 -27.28 5.75
C GLU A 118 -2.61 -28.17 6.42
N PRO A 119 -2.41 -28.04 7.74
CA PRO A 119 -1.53 -28.94 8.45
C PRO A 119 -1.87 -30.39 8.11
N ASP A 120 -0.86 -31.24 7.88
CA ASP A 120 -1.07 -32.61 7.40
C ASP A 120 -2.01 -33.45 8.28
N TRP A 121 -2.20 -33.06 9.54
CA TRP A 121 -3.12 -33.68 10.48
C TRP A 121 -4.60 -33.31 10.28
N LEU A 122 -4.93 -32.26 9.53
CA LEU A 122 -6.30 -31.88 9.13
C LEU A 122 -6.71 -32.48 7.79
N LYS A 123 -5.75 -32.82 6.91
CA LYS A 123 -6.00 -33.32 5.54
C LYS A 123 -6.72 -34.69 5.48
N ASN A 124 -6.86 -35.40 6.61
CA ASN A 124 -7.41 -36.77 6.67
C ASN A 124 -8.57 -36.93 7.68
N LEU A 125 -9.20 -35.84 8.13
CA LEU A 125 -10.34 -35.88 9.06
C LEU A 125 -11.69 -35.99 8.33
#